data_AF-A0A0F9VGE0-F1
#
_entry.id   AF-A0A0F9VGE0-F1
#
_cell.length_a   1.000
_cell.length_b   1.000
_cell.length_c   1.000
_cell.angle_alpha   90.00
_cell.angle_beta   90.00
_cell.angle_gamma   90.00
#
_symmetry.space_group_name_H-M   'P 1'
#
loop_
_entity.id
_entity.type
_entity.pdbx_description
1 polymer ?
#
loop_
_entity_poly.entity_id
_entity_poly.type
_entity_poly.pdbx_seq_one_letter_code
_entity_poly.pdbx_strand_id
1 'polypeptide(L)'
;MLRVTIGEDEFQVWFSHPVQKPFEIEGLTGRIVDDDRRCTIVQIRQNGAFGSQGVAVCNPNDNFRKATGRKIALADAMWDFNKDERIAIWNEYHKHCSL
;
A
#
# COMPACT_ATOMS: atom_id res chain seq x y z
N MET A 1 1.98 -5.69 9.79
CA MET A 1 0.71 -6.23 9.28
C MET A 1 -0.38 -5.61 10.11
N LEU A 2 -1.42 -5.04 9.49
CA LEU A 2 -2.63 -4.60 10.18
C LEU A 2 -3.72 -5.64 9.96
N ARG A 3 -4.62 -5.81 10.93
CA ARG A 3 -5.80 -6.66 10.81
C ARG A 3 -7.03 -5.83 11.13
N VAL A 4 -8.05 -5.92 10.29
CA VAL A 4 -9.27 -5.12 10.38
C VAL A 4 -10.44 -6.07 10.19
N THR A 5 -11.37 -6.10 11.13
CA THR A 5 -12.57 -6.93 11.03
C THR A 5 -13.78 -6.04 10.82
N ILE A 6 -14.58 -6.34 9.80
CA ILE A 6 -15.79 -5.58 9.44
C ILE A 6 -16.91 -6.60 9.24
N GLY A 7 -17.83 -6.72 10.20
CA GLY A 7 -18.81 -7.79 10.18
C GLY A 7 -18.12 -9.16 10.24
N GLU A 8 -18.34 -10.00 9.23
CA GLU A 8 -17.74 -11.33 9.09
C GLU A 8 -16.40 -11.31 8.31
N ASP A 9 -16.06 -10.19 7.67
CA ASP A 9 -14.85 -10.07 6.86
C ASP A 9 -13.62 -9.71 7.71
N GLU A 10 -12.51 -10.41 7.47
CA GLU A 10 -11.18 -10.06 7.97
C GLU A 10 -10.31 -9.53 6.83
N PHE A 11 -9.86 -8.28 6.95
CA PHE A 11 -8.84 -7.68 6.10
C PHE A 11 -7.48 -7.74 6.78
N GLN A 12 -6.47 -8.17 6.05
CA GLN A 12 -5.08 -8.18 6.47
C GLN A 12 -4.29 -7.26 5.53
N VAL A 13 -3.52 -6.33 6.08
CA VAL A 13 -2.77 -5.32 5.31
C VAL A 13 -1.27 -5.45 5.60
N TRP A 14 -0.47 -5.68 4.56
CA TRP A 14 0.99 -5.75 4.65
C TRP A 14 1.63 -4.56 3.96
N PHE A 15 2.72 -4.09 4.55
CA PHE A 15 3.53 -3.01 4.02
C PHE A 15 4.95 -3.52 3.79
N SER A 16 5.50 -3.28 2.60
CA SER A 16 6.90 -3.50 2.29
C SER A 16 7.53 -2.24 1.69
N HIS A 17 8.85 -2.10 1.83
CA HIS A 17 9.59 -0.91 1.38
C HIS A 17 10.84 -1.27 0.57
N PRO A 18 10.70 -1.98 -0.57
CA PRO A 18 11.85 -2.40 -1.37
C PRO A 18 12.47 -1.24 -2.16
N VAL A 19 13.71 -1.42 -2.58
CA VAL A 19 14.24 -0.76 -3.78
C VAL A 19 13.92 -1.66 -4.95
N GLN A 20 13.30 -1.12 -6.01
CA GLN A 20 12.92 -1.87 -7.19
C GLN A 20 13.59 -1.31 -8.44
N LYS A 21 13.89 -2.22 -9.37
CA LYS A 21 14.45 -1.90 -10.68
C LYS A 21 13.37 -1.33 -11.61
N PRO A 22 13.75 -0.56 -12.64
CA PRO A 22 12.81 0.00 -13.61
C PRO A 22 11.77 -0.97 -14.16
N PHE A 23 12.20 -2.16 -14.61
CA PHE A 23 11.29 -3.16 -15.19
C PHE A 23 10.32 -3.77 -14.16
N GLU A 24 10.72 -3.83 -12.88
CA GLU A 24 9.84 -4.30 -11.80
C GLU A 24 8.76 -3.26 -11.52
N ILE A 25 9.13 -1.98 -11.52
CA ILE A 25 8.21 -0.84 -11.33
C ILE A 25 7.22 -0.76 -12.49
N GLU A 26 7.70 -0.92 -13.73
CA GLU A 26 6.84 -0.97 -14.92
C GLU A 26 5.88 -2.16 -14.85
N GLY A 27 6.37 -3.35 -14.49
CA GLY A 27 5.52 -4.54 -14.34
C GLY A 27 4.45 -4.41 -13.26
N LEU A 28 4.74 -3.68 -12.17
CA LEU A 28 3.79 -3.46 -11.08
C LEU A 28 2.82 -2.30 -11.30
N THR A 29 3.23 -1.26 -12.01
CA THR A 29 2.50 0.03 -12.04
C THR A 29 2.22 0.57 -13.45
N GLY A 30 2.81 -0.01 -14.49
CA GLY A 30 2.81 0.51 -15.85
C GLY A 30 3.66 1.78 -16.05
N ARG A 31 4.39 2.23 -15.02
CA ARG A 31 5.21 3.46 -15.08
C ARG A 31 6.64 3.14 -15.50
N ILE A 32 7.11 3.81 -16.53
CA ILE A 32 8.52 3.78 -16.95
C ILE A 32 9.31 4.77 -16.09
N VAL A 33 10.43 4.32 -15.53
CA VAL A 33 11.36 5.13 -14.74
C VAL A 33 12.79 4.86 -15.18
N ASP A 34 13.68 5.84 -15.02
CA ASP A 34 15.03 5.77 -15.58
C ASP A 34 16.08 5.09 -14.68
N ASP A 35 15.73 4.82 -13.41
CA ASP A 35 16.66 4.26 -12.40
C ASP A 35 15.87 3.56 -11.28
N ASP A 36 16.58 2.77 -10.47
CA ASP A 36 16.07 2.06 -9.31
C ASP A 36 15.37 3.03 -8.34
N ARG A 37 14.15 2.69 -7.89
CA ARG A 37 13.38 3.54 -6.97
C ARG A 37 13.09 2.83 -5.67
N ARG A 38 13.12 3.61 -4.59
CA ARG A 38 12.48 3.19 -3.33
C ARG A 38 10.98 3.18 -3.54
N CYS A 39 10.36 2.05 -3.25
CA CYS A 39 8.92 1.87 -3.35
C CYS A 39 8.33 1.59 -1.97
N THR A 40 7.03 1.85 -1.83
CA THR A 40 6.21 1.22 -0.80
C THR A 40 5.15 0.41 -1.48
N ILE A 41 5.05 -0.88 -1.14
CA ILE A 41 4.02 -1.77 -1.66
C ILE A 41 3.09 -2.12 -0.50
N VAL A 42 1.79 -1.99 -0.76
CA VAL A 42 0.74 -2.43 0.15
C VAL A 42 0.00 -3.58 -0.49
N GLN A 43 -0.16 -4.67 0.25
CA GLN A 43 -1.02 -5.78 -0.15
C GLN A 43 -2.16 -5.90 0.85
N ILE A 44 -3.38 -6.06 0.35
CA ILE A 44 -4.56 -6.31 1.16
C ILE A 44 -5.10 -7.69 0.80
N ARG A 45 -5.30 -8.51 1.83
CA ARG A 45 -6.01 -9.79 1.72
C ARG A 45 -7.33 -9.69 2.45
N GLN A 46 -8.37 -10.28 1.89
CA GLN A 46 -9.67 -10.40 2.52
C GLN A 46 -9.94 -11.89 2.75
N ASN A 47 -10.25 -12.26 3.98
CA ASN A 47 -10.52 -13.64 4.40
C ASN A 47 -9.42 -14.63 3.96
N GLY A 48 -8.15 -14.18 4.03
CA GLY A 48 -6.97 -14.96 3.64
C GLY A 48 -6.67 -14.99 2.13
N ALA A 49 -7.62 -14.59 1.27
CA ALA A 49 -7.43 -14.50 -0.18
C ALA A 49 -6.78 -13.17 -0.58
N PHE A 50 -5.97 -13.19 -1.65
CA PHE A 50 -5.45 -11.94 -2.23
C PHE A 50 -6.60 -11.07 -2.73
N GLY A 51 -6.68 -9.84 -2.21
CA GLY A 51 -7.68 -8.85 -2.60
C GLY A 51 -7.10 -7.84 -3.58
N SER A 52 -6.17 -7.02 -3.10
CA SER A 52 -5.61 -5.91 -3.88
C SER A 52 -4.17 -5.60 -3.51
N GLN A 53 -3.52 -4.82 -4.38
CA GLN A 53 -2.19 -4.28 -4.16
C GLN A 53 -2.13 -2.82 -4.63
N GLY A 54 -1.41 -2.00 -3.89
CA GLY A 54 -1.10 -0.63 -4.30
C GLY A 54 0.38 -0.30 -4.12
N VAL A 55 0.89 0.63 -4.92
CA VAL A 55 2.32 0.94 -5.00
C VAL A 55 2.57 2.44 -5.01
N ALA A 56 3.39 2.91 -4.07
CA ALA A 56 3.95 4.25 -4.10
C ALA A 56 5.40 4.19 -4.58
N VAL A 57 5.69 4.84 -5.71
CA VAL A 57 7.03 4.98 -6.26
C VAL A 57 7.61 6.33 -5.85
N CYS A 58 8.73 6.32 -5.13
CA CYS A 58 9.39 7.55 -4.70
C CYS A 58 10.18 8.17 -5.86
N ASN A 59 10.13 9.50 -5.98
CA ASN A 59 11.10 10.23 -6.81
C ASN A 59 12.49 10.14 -6.14
N PRO A 60 13.62 10.12 -6.88
CA PRO A 60 14.94 10.04 -6.28
C PRO A 60 15.29 11.35 -5.57
N ASN A 61 14.68 12.45 -6.01
CA ASN A 61 14.83 13.77 -5.41
C ASN A 61 13.95 13.96 -4.16
N ASP A 62 13.02 13.04 -3.89
CA ASP A 62 12.20 13.08 -2.70
C ASP A 62 12.92 12.42 -1.52
N ASN A 63 12.87 13.06 -0.36
CA ASN A 63 13.25 12.39 0.89
C ASN A 63 12.22 11.28 1.18
N PHE A 64 12.61 10.02 0.97
CA PHE A 64 11.75 8.87 1.19
C PHE A 64 11.25 8.82 2.64
N ARG A 65 9.98 9.13 2.85
CA ARG A 65 9.28 8.98 4.13
C ARG A 65 8.35 7.79 4.07
N LYS A 66 8.68 6.73 4.83
CA LYS A 66 7.86 5.50 4.89
C LYS A 66 6.39 5.81 5.17
N ALA A 67 6.10 6.72 6.10
CA ALA A 67 4.72 7.12 6.41
C ALA A 67 3.97 7.69 5.20
N THR A 68 4.62 8.54 4.40
CA THR A 68 4.03 9.10 3.16
C THR A 68 3.82 8.00 2.13
N GLY A 69 4.84 7.16 1.90
CA GLY A 69 4.76 6.04 0.96
C GLY A 69 3.64 5.06 1.33
N ARG A 70 3.47 4.73 2.60
CA ARG A 70 2.37 3.87 3.09
C ARG A 70 1.01 4.48 2.80
N LYS A 71 0.83 5.79 3.03
CA LYS A 71 -0.45 6.46 2.78
C LYS A 71 -0.83 6.41 1.30
N ILE A 72 0.12 6.71 0.42
CA ILE A 72 -0.11 6.70 -1.04
C ILE A 72 -0.43 5.27 -1.50
N ALA A 73 0.41 4.29 -1.14
CA ALA A 73 0.23 2.90 -1.56
C ALA A 73 -1.05 2.28 -0.98
N LEU A 74 -1.43 2.65 0.26
CA LEU A 74 -2.67 2.18 0.88
C LEU A 74 -3.90 2.78 0.21
N ALA A 75 -3.86 4.08 -0.14
CA ALA A 75 -4.95 4.72 -0.87
C ALA A 75 -5.15 4.07 -2.26
N ASP A 76 -4.05 3.78 -2.95
CA ASP A 76 -4.02 3.07 -4.23
C ASP A 76 -4.60 1.64 -4.10
N ALA A 77 -4.15 0.88 -3.11
CA ALA A 77 -4.63 -0.49 -2.86
C ALA A 77 -6.14 -0.57 -2.57
N MET A 78 -6.73 0.48 -1.99
CA MET A 78 -8.15 0.53 -1.63
C MET A 78 -9.00 1.30 -2.64
N TRP A 79 -8.48 1.56 -3.85
CA TRP A 79 -9.16 2.40 -4.84
C TRP A 79 -10.59 1.93 -5.18
N ASP A 80 -10.83 0.61 -5.19
CA ASP A 80 -12.12 0.00 -5.52
C ASP A 80 -12.94 -0.42 -4.28
N PHE A 81 -12.42 -0.23 -3.07
CA PHE A 81 -13.10 -0.65 -1.84
C PHE A 81 -14.30 0.26 -1.57
N ASN A 82 -15.31 -0.19 -0.84
CA ASN A 82 -16.40 0.69 -0.46
C ASN A 82 -15.98 1.69 0.63
N LYS A 83 -16.82 2.68 0.91
CA LYS A 83 -16.50 3.77 1.85
C LYS A 83 -16.24 3.24 3.27
N ASP A 84 -17.04 2.30 3.75
CA ASP A 84 -16.98 1.81 5.13
C ASP A 84 -15.72 0.96 5.35
N GLU A 85 -15.35 0.13 4.37
CA GLU A 85 -14.09 -0.60 4.34
C GLU A 85 -12.89 0.34 4.40
N ARG A 86 -12.87 1.37 3.54
CA ARG A 86 -11.79 2.37 3.54
C ARG A 86 -11.66 3.05 4.90
N ILE A 87 -12.78 3.47 5.50
CA ILE A 87 -12.77 4.14 6.81
C ILE A 87 -12.22 3.21 7.89
N ALA A 88 -12.68 1.96 7.95
CA ALA A 88 -12.23 1.01 8.96
C ALA A 88 -10.72 0.73 8.83
N ILE A 89 -10.23 0.52 7.61
CA ILE A 89 -8.80 0.28 7.37
C ILE A 89 -7.96 1.52 7.69
N TRP A 90 -8.42 2.72 7.31
CA TRP A 90 -7.72 3.97 7.67
C TRP A 90 -7.66 4.20 9.17
N ASN A 91 -8.76 3.96 9.89
CA ASN A 91 -8.78 4.08 11.35
C ASN A 91 -7.75 3.16 11.99
N GLU A 92 -7.66 1.92 11.53
CA GLU A 92 -6.68 0.97 12.04
C GLU A 92 -5.24 1.37 11.69
N TYR A 93 -5.02 1.83 10.45
CA TYR A 93 -3.74 2.39 10.05
C TYR A 93 -3.32 3.56 10.95
N HIS A 94 -4.23 4.49 11.25
CA HIS A 94 -3.94 5.63 12.09
C HIS A 94 -3.62 5.23 13.53
N LYS A 95 -4.25 4.21 14.11
CA LYS A 95 -3.89 3.74 15.46
C LYS A 95 -2.47 3.18 15.54
N HIS A 96 -2.01 2.49 14.50
CA HIS A 96 -0.81 1.66 14.57
C HIS A 96 0.40 2.20 13.79
N CYS A 97 0.19 3.09 12.82
CA CYS A 97 1.22 3.53 11.88
C CYS A 97 1.42 5.05 11.84
N SER A 98 0.72 5.84 12.65
CA SER A 98 0.88 7.30 12.68
C SER A 98 2.02 7.76 13.59
N LEU A 99 3.26 7.41 13.23
CA LEU A 99 4.49 8.03 13.76
C LEU A 99 5.50 8.17 12.62
#